data_AF-A0A662BAL5-F1
#
_entry.id   AF-A0A662BAL5-F1
#
_cell.length_a   1.000
_cell.length_b   1.000
_cell.length_c   1.000
_cell.angle_alpha   90.00
_cell.angle_beta   90.00
_cell.angle_gamma   90.00
#
_symmetry.space_group_name_H-M   'P 1'
#
loop_
_entity.id
_entity.type
_entity.pdbx_description
1 polymer ?
#
loop_
_entity_poly.entity_id
_entity_poly.type
_entity_poly.pdbx_seq_one_letter_code
_entity_poly.pdbx_strand_id
1 'polypeptide(L)'
;MNVQNIQTPTLILNKALVLENIQFMAEKARKHHLSFRPHFKTHQSAEIGNWFKDAGVDKITVSSVSMAEYFAKHGWKDITIAFPL
;
A
#
# COMPACT_ATOMS: atom_id res chain seq x y z
N MET A 1 -21.19 -3.06 -7.89
CA MET A 1 -21.80 -2.30 -6.78
C MET A 1 -22.43 -1.06 -7.37
N ASN A 2 -23.71 -0.77 -7.11
CA ASN A 2 -24.32 0.47 -7.59
C ASN A 2 -23.88 1.62 -6.68
N VAL A 3 -23.15 2.57 -7.24
CA VAL A 3 -22.61 3.75 -6.54
C VAL A 3 -23.73 4.68 -6.05
N GLN A 4 -24.95 4.53 -6.56
CA GLN A 4 -26.11 5.34 -6.14
C GLN A 4 -26.67 4.95 -4.76
N ASN A 5 -26.29 3.79 -4.21
CA ASN A 5 -26.87 3.25 -2.97
C ASN A 5 -25.93 3.36 -1.75
N ILE A 6 -24.88 4.19 -1.83
CA ILE A 6 -23.95 4.45 -0.72
C ILE A 6 -24.25 5.82 -0.09
N GLN A 7 -24.16 5.89 1.22
CA GLN A 7 -24.34 7.14 1.96
C GLN A 7 -23.17 8.09 1.71
N THR A 8 -23.47 9.37 1.53
CA THR A 8 -22.46 10.41 1.29
C THR A 8 -22.14 11.17 2.58
N PRO A 9 -20.86 11.48 2.88
CA PRO A 9 -19.67 11.22 2.06
C PRO A 9 -19.08 9.80 2.28
N THR A 10 -18.76 9.11 1.18
CA THR A 10 -18.00 7.85 1.20
C THR A 10 -16.81 7.95 0.25
N LEU A 11 -15.62 7.59 0.72
CA LEU A 11 -14.45 7.43 -0.14
C LEU A 11 -14.60 6.13 -0.94
N ILE A 12 -14.50 6.22 -2.26
CA ILE A 12 -14.63 5.08 -3.16
C ILE A 12 -13.32 4.92 -3.92
N LEU A 13 -12.82 3.69 -3.97
CA LEU A 13 -11.63 3.34 -4.73
C LEU A 13 -12.01 2.42 -5.88
N ASN A 14 -11.45 2.68 -7.06
CA ASN A 14 -11.53 1.74 -8.17
C ASN A 14 -10.41 0.70 -8.01
N LYS A 15 -10.78 -0.50 -7.55
CA LYS A 15 -9.83 -1.59 -7.31
C LYS A 15 -8.98 -1.95 -8.54
N ALA A 16 -9.57 -1.97 -9.74
CA ALA A 16 -8.85 -2.32 -10.96
C ALA A 16 -7.70 -1.33 -11.24
N LEU A 17 -7.97 -0.03 -11.09
CA LEU A 17 -6.94 1.00 -11.26
C LEU A 17 -5.87 0.96 -10.16
N VAL A 18 -6.25 0.66 -8.91
CA VAL A 18 -5.27 0.49 -7.83
C VAL A 18 -4.32 -0.67 -8.15
N LEU A 19 -4.85 -1.82 -8.58
CA LEU A 19 -4.05 -2.98 -8.97
C LEU A 19 -3.13 -2.68 -10.15
N GLU A 20 -3.63 -2.01 -11.19
CA GLU A 20 -2.83 -1.60 -12.34
C GLU A 20 -1.67 -0.68 -11.93
N ASN A 21 -1.93 0.31 -11.09
CA ASN A 21 -0.92 1.23 -10.58
C ASN A 21 0.16 0.53 -9.75
N ILE A 22 -0.24 -0.41 -8.90
CA ILE A 22 0.69 -1.23 -8.09
C ILE A 22 1.59 -2.05 -9.01
N GLN A 23 0.99 -2.79 -9.95
CA GLN A 23 1.72 -3.65 -10.88
C GLN A 23 2.68 -2.85 -11.75
N PHE A 24 2.22 -1.71 -12.29
CA PHE A 24 3.06 -0.82 -13.09
C PHE A 24 4.33 -0.40 -12.34
N MET A 25 4.21 0.01 -11.08
CA MET A 25 5.37 0.46 -10.29
C MET A 25 6.28 -0.70 -9.86
N ALA A 26 5.71 -1.84 -9.48
CA ALA A 26 6.48 -3.04 -9.15
C ALA A 26 7.30 -3.51 -10.37
N GLU A 27 6.68 -3.61 -11.53
CA GLU A 27 7.32 -4.01 -12.78
C GLU A 27 8.37 -3.01 -13.25
N LYS A 28 8.10 -1.71 -13.11
CA LYS A 28 9.08 -0.67 -13.41
C LYS A 28 10.33 -0.82 -12.55
N ALA A 29 10.17 -1.03 -11.24
CA ALA A 29 11.31 -1.22 -10.34
C ALA A 29 12.08 -2.51 -10.67
N ARG A 30 11.37 -3.61 -10.95
CA ARG A 30 11.96 -4.88 -11.37
C ARG A 30 12.78 -4.75 -12.65
N LYS A 31 12.24 -4.07 -13.67
CA LYS A 31 12.90 -3.80 -14.95
C LYS A 31 14.21 -3.02 -14.80
N HIS A 32 14.28 -2.15 -13.80
CA HIS A 32 15.46 -1.32 -13.54
C HIS A 32 16.35 -1.83 -12.41
N HIS A 33 16.12 -3.05 -11.91
CA HIS A 33 16.88 -3.65 -10.81
C HIS A 33 16.91 -2.79 -9.53
N LEU A 34 15.81 -2.09 -9.24
CA LEU A 34 15.68 -1.22 -8.07
C LEU A 34 14.96 -1.93 -6.92
N SER A 35 15.34 -1.60 -5.68
CA SER A 35 14.59 -2.01 -4.50
C SER A 35 13.33 -1.15 -4.35
N PHE A 36 12.17 -1.71 -4.66
CA PHE A 36 10.89 -1.01 -4.49
C PHE A 36 10.42 -1.07 -3.03
N ARG A 37 10.28 0.10 -2.41
CA ARG A 37 9.72 0.27 -1.05
C ARG A 37 8.61 1.32 -1.06
N PRO A 38 7.36 0.94 -1.40
CA PRO A 38 6.25 1.90 -1.47
C PRO A 38 5.92 2.49 -0.11
N HIS A 39 5.42 3.72 -0.11
CA HIS A 39 5.03 4.41 1.11
C HIS A 39 3.52 4.24 1.37
N PHE A 40 3.18 3.68 2.52
CA PHE A 40 1.81 3.31 2.88
C PHE A 40 0.98 4.42 3.55
N LYS A 41 1.52 5.66 3.64
CA LYS A 41 0.81 6.81 4.26
C LYS A 41 -0.49 7.18 3.56
N THR A 42 -0.59 6.91 2.26
CA THR A 42 -1.71 7.33 1.43
C THR A 42 -2.97 6.51 1.71
N HIS A 43 -2.84 5.18 1.80
CA HIS A 43 -4.00 4.29 1.91
C HIS A 43 -4.26 3.77 3.32
N GLN A 44 -3.21 3.58 4.14
CA GLN A 44 -3.30 3.09 5.53
C GLN A 44 -4.23 1.88 5.73
N SER A 45 -4.33 1.02 4.71
CA SER A 45 -5.23 -0.13 4.64
C SER A 45 -4.44 -1.42 4.46
N ALA A 46 -4.66 -2.39 5.35
CA ALA A 46 -4.10 -3.72 5.26
C ALA A 46 -4.56 -4.48 4.01
N GLU A 47 -5.79 -4.25 3.53
CA GLU A 47 -6.29 -4.87 2.29
C GLU A 47 -5.49 -4.43 1.07
N ILE A 48 -5.26 -3.12 0.93
CA ILE A 48 -4.41 -2.58 -0.14
C ILE A 48 -2.97 -3.05 0.05
N GLY A 49 -2.50 -3.14 1.30
CA GLY A 49 -1.21 -3.75 1.61
C GLY A 49 -1.11 -5.19 1.08
N ASN A 50 -2.13 -6.02 1.22
CA ASN A 50 -2.11 -7.38 0.68
C ASN A 50 -2.00 -7.38 -0.85
N TRP A 51 -2.62 -6.43 -1.56
CA TRP A 51 -2.44 -6.31 -3.01
C TRP A 51 -1.00 -5.96 -3.42
N PHE A 52 -0.28 -5.18 -2.60
CA PHE A 52 1.15 -4.97 -2.78
C PHE A 52 1.96 -6.27 -2.58
N LYS A 53 1.59 -7.11 -1.59
CA LYS A 53 2.23 -8.42 -1.40
C LYS A 53 2.00 -9.33 -2.60
N ASP A 54 0.79 -9.34 -3.16
CA ASP A 54 0.45 -10.12 -4.36
C ASP A 54 1.27 -9.66 -5.58
N ALA A 55 1.69 -8.40 -5.62
CA ALA A 55 2.61 -7.84 -6.62
C ALA A 55 4.10 -8.09 -6.31
N GLY A 56 4.42 -8.91 -5.29
CA GLY A 56 5.78 -9.28 -4.91
C GLY A 56 6.52 -8.23 -4.06
N VAL A 57 5.81 -7.26 -3.47
CA VAL A 57 6.42 -6.29 -2.54
C VAL A 57 6.52 -6.88 -1.14
N ASP A 58 7.72 -6.87 -0.57
CA ASP A 58 8.05 -7.46 0.74
C ASP A 58 8.43 -6.41 1.81
N LYS A 59 8.65 -5.16 1.40
CA LYS A 59 9.13 -4.07 2.26
C LYS A 59 8.37 -2.77 2.03
N ILE A 60 8.13 -2.00 3.09
CA ILE A 60 7.29 -0.78 3.03
C ILE A 60 7.91 0.38 3.79
N THR A 61 7.41 1.59 3.50
CA THR A 61 7.68 2.81 4.27
C THR A 61 6.40 3.35 4.90
N VAL A 62 6.48 3.81 6.15
CA VAL A 62 5.39 4.44 6.89
C VAL A 62 5.84 5.77 7.49
N SER A 63 4.88 6.59 7.95
CA SER A 63 5.16 7.95 8.46
C SER A 63 5.05 8.08 9.98
N SER A 64 4.77 7.00 10.70
CA SER A 64 4.67 7.00 12.17
C SER A 64 4.92 5.61 12.77
N VAL A 65 5.21 5.57 14.06
CA VAL A 65 5.30 4.34 14.85
C VAL A 65 3.98 3.59 14.88
N SER A 66 2.85 4.29 15.06
CA SER A 66 1.51 3.68 15.06
C SER A 66 1.17 2.96 13.74
N MET A 67 1.60 3.53 12.60
CA MET A 67 1.46 2.86 11.31
C MET A 67 2.36 1.64 11.20
N ALA A 68 3.59 1.71 11.71
CA ALA A 68 4.51 0.58 11.72
C ALA A 68 3.90 -0.58 12.53
N GLU A 69 3.38 -0.30 13.72
CA GLU A 69 2.68 -1.28 14.56
C GLU A 69 1.46 -1.87 13.85
N TYR A 70 0.64 -1.04 13.20
CA TYR A 70 -0.51 -1.49 12.43
C TYR A 70 -0.11 -2.48 11.33
N PHE A 71 0.86 -2.13 10.48
CA PHE A 71 1.27 -3.01 9.38
C PHE A 71 2.06 -4.23 9.85
N ALA A 72 2.83 -4.12 10.94
CA ALA A 72 3.48 -5.27 11.58
C ALA A 72 2.46 -6.32 12.05
N LYS A 73 1.36 -5.89 12.68
CA LYS A 73 0.24 -6.79 13.05
C LYS A 73 -0.41 -7.46 11.85
N HIS A 74 -0.35 -6.85 10.66
CA HIS A 74 -0.83 -7.41 9.39
C HIS A 74 0.27 -8.14 8.60
N GLY A 75 1.35 -8.56 9.27
CA GLY A 75 2.36 -9.47 8.75
C GLY A 75 3.46 -8.83 7.91
N TRP A 76 3.57 -7.50 7.86
CA TRP A 76 4.73 -6.84 7.27
C TRP A 76 5.93 -6.92 8.21
N LYS A 77 7.09 -7.33 7.69
CA LYS A 77 8.30 -7.59 8.50
C LYS A 77 9.41 -6.56 8.27
N ASP A 78 9.50 -6.00 7.07
CA ASP A 78 10.47 -4.95 6.73
C ASP A 78 9.75 -3.61 6.56
N ILE A 79 9.81 -2.77 7.60
CA ILE A 79 9.10 -1.49 7.69
C ILE A 79 10.10 -0.38 8.02
N THR A 80 10.24 0.58 7.12
CA THR A 80 10.98 1.83 7.39
C THR A 80 10.01 2.90 7.89
N ILE A 81 10.33 3.56 9.01
CA ILE A 81 9.62 4.75 9.48
C ILE A 81 10.36 5.98 8.93
N ALA A 82 9.79 6.66 7.95
CA ALA A 82 10.41 7.83 7.30
C ALA A 82 10.06 9.13 8.05
N PHE A 83 10.50 9.21 9.31
CA PHE A 83 10.37 10.40 10.16
C PHE A 83 11.66 10.56 11.01
N PRO A 84 12.12 11.79 11.29
CA PRO A 84 13.28 12.01 12.16
C PRO A 84 13.06 11.45 13.57
N LEU A 85 14.09 10.83 14.14
CA LEU A 85 14.10 10.39 15.54
C LEU A 85 14.63 11.49 16.46
#